data_AF-A0A7C1EFK8-F1
#
_entry.id   AF-A0A7C1EFK8-F1
#
_cell.length_a   1.000
_cell.length_b   1.000
_cell.length_c   1.000
_cell.angle_alpha   90.00
_cell.angle_beta   90.00
_cell.angle_gamma   90.00
#
_symmetry.space_group_name_H-M   'P 1'
#
loop_
_entity.id
_entity.type
_entity.pdbx_description
1 polymer ?
#
loop_
_entity_poly.entity_id
_entity_poly.type
_entity_poly.pdbx_seq_one_letter_code
_entity_poly.pdbx_strand_id
1 'polypeptide(L)'
;MVDKTAPKFQRTLDLLRNPEASFTAEATYSLSDLTLEQMDALRTIWPDIPADRRRDLLLRLVDIAETNFELDYSSVIRLALDDPDPEVRIAAIEGVTEDSPLNIAERLIELAQKDNFASVRAAAVGALGYFILQGELGKIPERMSQRVQDVALKLHNNLNEDIDVRRRALEAISNST
;
A
#
# COMPACT_ATOMS: atom_id res chain seq x y z
N MET A 1 -11.73 4.43 33.83
CA MET A 1 -12.63 4.95 32.78
C MET A 1 -12.71 3.88 31.71
N VAL A 2 -13.88 3.32 31.41
CA VAL A 2 -14.02 2.39 30.28
C VAL A 2 -13.81 3.21 29.01
N ASP A 3 -12.79 2.88 28.25
CA ASP A 3 -12.53 3.52 26.97
C ASP A 3 -13.70 3.21 26.03
N LYS A 4 -14.46 4.26 25.70
CA LYS A 4 -15.66 4.15 24.85
C LYS A 4 -15.31 3.93 23.37
N THR A 5 -14.02 3.97 23.00
CA THR A 5 -13.54 3.67 21.65
C THR A 5 -13.46 2.16 21.38
N ALA A 6 -13.13 1.33 22.39
CA ALA A 6 -12.99 -0.12 22.23
C ALA A 6 -14.27 -0.83 21.72
N PRO A 7 -15.49 -0.54 22.23
CA PRO A 7 -16.71 -1.14 21.69
C PRO A 7 -17.04 -0.71 20.25
N LYS A 8 -16.61 0.49 19.84
CA LYS A 8 -16.81 0.98 18.46
C LYS A 8 -15.87 0.27 17.50
N PHE A 9 -14.59 0.16 17.87
CA PHE A 9 -13.62 -0.53 17.03
C PHE A 9 -13.95 -2.02 16.88
N GLN A 10 -14.43 -2.67 17.95
CA GLN A 10 -14.90 -4.06 17.84
C GLN A 10 -16.02 -4.22 16.81
N ARG A 11 -16.98 -3.29 16.75
CA ARG A 11 -18.04 -3.32 15.71
C ARG A 11 -17.47 -3.15 14.31
N THR A 12 -16.43 -2.33 14.14
CA THR A 12 -15.71 -2.24 12.87
C THR A 12 -15.12 -3.59 12.49
N LEU A 13 -14.42 -4.26 13.40
CA LEU A 13 -13.85 -5.60 13.17
C LEU A 13 -14.93 -6.64 12.79
N ASP A 14 -16.07 -6.63 13.49
CA ASP A 14 -17.20 -7.52 13.21
C ASP A 14 -17.82 -7.22 11.82
N LEU A 15 -17.93 -5.94 11.46
CA LEU A 15 -18.37 -5.51 10.14
C LEU A 15 -17.40 -5.97 9.05
N LEU A 16 -16.10 -5.85 9.27
CA LEU A 16 -15.08 -6.28 8.31
C LEU A 16 -15.15 -7.79 8.05
N ARG A 17 -15.52 -8.61 9.05
CA ARG A 17 -15.71 -10.05 8.88
C ARG A 17 -16.97 -10.45 8.15
N ASN A 18 -17.99 -9.59 8.11
CA ASN A 18 -19.26 -9.91 7.47
C ASN A 18 -19.23 -9.58 5.96
N PRO A 19 -19.14 -10.57 5.06
CA PRO A 19 -19.00 -10.32 3.61
C PRO A 19 -20.16 -9.52 3.00
N GLU A 20 -21.36 -9.63 3.57
CA GLU A 20 -22.56 -8.96 3.06
C GLU A 20 -22.72 -7.53 3.58
N ALA A 21 -21.94 -7.12 4.60
CA ALA A 21 -22.07 -5.79 5.17
C ALA A 21 -21.39 -4.74 4.28
N SER A 22 -22.06 -3.61 4.05
CA SER A 22 -21.42 -2.46 3.43
C SER A 22 -20.49 -1.73 4.41
N PHE A 23 -19.37 -1.19 3.92
CA PHE A 23 -18.50 -0.34 4.73
C PHE A 23 -19.21 0.96 5.10
N THR A 24 -19.43 1.19 6.39
CA THR A 24 -20.02 2.44 6.88
C THR A 24 -18.96 3.54 6.94
N ALA A 25 -19.39 4.81 6.96
CA ALA A 25 -18.48 5.92 7.21
C ALA A 25 -17.83 5.80 8.61
N GLU A 26 -18.59 5.41 9.63
CA GLU A 26 -18.04 5.20 10.98
C GLU A 26 -16.91 4.15 10.97
N ALA A 27 -17.10 3.04 10.26
CA ALA A 27 -16.10 1.99 10.14
C ALA A 27 -14.81 2.50 9.46
N THR A 28 -14.93 3.19 8.32
CA THR A 28 -13.75 3.70 7.62
C THR A 28 -13.04 4.81 8.38
N TYR A 29 -13.75 5.69 9.08
CA TYR A 29 -13.11 6.68 9.95
C TYR A 29 -12.38 6.02 11.12
N SER A 30 -12.93 4.95 11.70
CA SER A 30 -12.30 4.23 12.81
C SER A 30 -11.03 3.46 12.41
N LEU A 31 -10.75 3.33 11.11
CA LEU A 31 -9.55 2.69 10.58
C LEU A 31 -8.40 3.69 10.34
N SER A 32 -8.66 4.99 10.53
CA SER A 32 -7.64 6.04 10.47
C SER A 32 -6.88 6.11 11.79
N ASP A 33 -5.57 6.38 11.73
CA ASP A 33 -4.69 6.62 12.88
C ASP A 33 -4.85 5.56 13.99
N LEU A 34 -4.74 4.28 13.58
CA LEU A 34 -4.90 3.15 14.49
C LEU A 34 -3.83 3.14 15.58
N THR A 35 -4.27 3.05 16.84
CA THR A 35 -3.38 2.73 17.97
C THR A 35 -2.76 1.35 17.79
N LEU A 36 -1.67 1.07 18.51
CA LEU A 36 -1.02 -0.26 18.49
C LEU A 36 -1.98 -1.39 18.82
N GLU A 37 -2.84 -1.21 19.83
CA GLU A 37 -3.83 -2.21 20.24
C GLU A 37 -4.87 -2.47 19.14
N GLN A 38 -5.38 -1.42 18.50
CA GLN A 38 -6.33 -1.54 17.39
C GLN A 38 -5.68 -2.18 16.16
N MET A 39 -4.42 -1.83 15.87
CA MET A 39 -3.66 -2.40 14.78
C MET A 39 -3.40 -3.90 15.00
N ASP A 40 -3.07 -4.32 16.22
CA ASP A 40 -2.89 -5.73 16.58
C ASP A 40 -4.20 -6.52 16.48
N ALA A 41 -5.32 -5.91 16.90
CA ALA A 41 -6.65 -6.51 16.74
C ALA A 41 -7.04 -6.66 15.27
N LEU A 42 -6.79 -5.64 14.43
CA LEU A 42 -7.01 -5.72 12.98
C LEU A 42 -6.14 -6.81 12.34
N ARG A 43 -4.84 -6.83 12.65
CA ARG A 43 -3.89 -7.84 12.15
C ARG A 43 -4.32 -9.26 12.53
N THR A 44 -4.87 -9.44 13.73
CA THR A 44 -5.36 -10.74 14.20
C THR A 44 -6.51 -11.26 13.35
N ILE A 45 -7.44 -10.39 12.96
CA ILE A 45 -8.61 -10.80 12.15
C ILE A 45 -8.35 -10.75 10.65
N TRP A 46 -7.28 -10.09 10.19
CA TRP A 46 -7.00 -9.84 8.79
C TRP A 46 -7.07 -11.11 7.91
N PRO A 47 -6.49 -12.25 8.31
CA PRO A 47 -6.58 -13.48 7.52
C PRO A 47 -8.00 -14.05 7.40
N ASP A 48 -8.90 -13.71 8.34
CA ASP A 48 -10.30 -14.18 8.36
C ASP A 48 -11.20 -13.35 7.43
N ILE A 49 -10.78 -12.15 7.04
CA ILE A 49 -11.54 -11.29 6.13
C ILE A 49 -11.35 -11.82 4.70
N PRO A 50 -12.40 -12.08 3.91
CA PRO A 50 -12.27 -12.50 2.51
C PRO A 50 -11.38 -11.57 1.66
N ALA A 51 -10.57 -12.12 0.76
CA ALA A 51 -9.56 -11.35 0.02
C ALA A 51 -10.16 -10.22 -0.85
N ASP A 52 -11.27 -10.50 -1.52
CA ASP A 52 -12.07 -9.51 -2.26
C ASP A 52 -12.52 -8.36 -1.34
N ARG A 53 -12.96 -8.68 -0.13
CA ARG A 53 -13.34 -7.69 0.87
C ARG A 53 -12.17 -6.88 1.42
N ARG A 54 -10.98 -7.47 1.59
CA ARG A 54 -9.76 -6.74 1.96
C ARG A 54 -9.36 -5.76 0.86
N ARG A 55 -9.43 -6.19 -0.39
CA ARG A 55 -9.19 -5.34 -1.56
C ARG A 55 -10.19 -4.18 -1.64
N ASP A 56 -11.49 -4.48 -1.56
CA ASP A 56 -12.54 -3.47 -1.63
C ASP A 56 -12.46 -2.47 -0.46
N LEU A 57 -12.03 -2.93 0.73
CA LEU A 57 -11.71 -2.04 1.83
C LEU A 57 -10.58 -1.08 1.46
N LEU A 58 -9.45 -1.59 0.96
CA LEU A 58 -8.29 -0.76 0.61
C LEU A 58 -8.64 0.29 -0.45
N LEU A 59 -9.29 -0.12 -1.55
CA LEU A 59 -9.72 0.79 -2.60
C LEU A 59 -10.59 1.92 -2.04
N ARG A 60 -11.49 1.59 -1.10
CA ARG A 60 -12.33 2.58 -0.42
C ARG A 60 -11.53 3.50 0.49
N LEU A 61 -10.55 2.98 1.23
CA LEU A 61 -9.69 3.80 2.09
C LEU A 61 -8.83 4.77 1.26
N VAL A 62 -8.31 4.31 0.12
CA VAL A 62 -7.55 5.14 -0.83
C VAL A 62 -8.43 6.27 -1.38
N ASP A 63 -9.61 5.97 -1.91
CA ASP A 63 -10.57 6.97 -2.43
C ASP A 63 -10.96 8.02 -1.36
N ILE A 64 -11.14 7.59 -0.12
CA ILE A 64 -11.42 8.50 1.00
C ILE A 64 -10.20 9.40 1.30
N ALA A 65 -8.98 8.85 1.33
CA ALA A 65 -7.77 9.61 1.61
C ALA A 65 -7.43 10.63 0.52
N GLU A 66 -7.79 10.38 -0.73
CA GLU A 66 -7.63 11.34 -1.83
C GLU A 66 -8.42 12.64 -1.62
N THR A 67 -9.56 12.57 -0.94
CA THR A 67 -10.46 13.70 -0.72
C THR A 67 -10.43 14.24 0.71
N ASN A 68 -9.86 13.48 1.65
CA ASN A 68 -9.76 13.85 3.05
C ASN A 68 -8.37 13.57 3.64
N PHE A 69 -7.49 14.56 3.49
CA PHE A 69 -6.10 14.51 3.94
C PHE A 69 -5.91 14.42 5.46
N GLU A 70 -6.96 14.60 6.27
CA GLU A 70 -6.88 14.42 7.73
C GLU A 70 -6.88 12.94 8.14
N LEU A 71 -7.24 12.04 7.23
CA LEU A 71 -7.30 10.60 7.48
C LEU A 71 -5.99 9.92 7.09
N ASP A 72 -5.42 9.16 8.02
CA ASP A 72 -4.19 8.40 7.84
C ASP A 72 -4.46 6.90 7.91
N TYR A 73 -4.41 6.25 6.74
CA TYR A 73 -4.57 4.80 6.58
C TYR A 73 -3.23 4.07 6.37
N SER A 74 -2.10 4.74 6.59
CA SER A 74 -0.76 4.21 6.30
C SER A 74 -0.45 2.91 7.04
N SER A 75 -1.01 2.71 8.25
CA SER A 75 -0.85 1.47 9.02
C SER A 75 -1.58 0.29 8.37
N VAL A 76 -2.77 0.51 7.83
CA VAL A 76 -3.58 -0.50 7.12
C VAL A 76 -2.95 -0.82 5.76
N ILE A 77 -2.52 0.20 5.01
CA ILE A 77 -1.80 0.04 3.74
C ILE A 77 -0.54 -0.80 3.94
N ARG A 78 0.25 -0.49 4.97
CA ARG A 78 1.47 -1.23 5.30
C ARG A 78 1.21 -2.70 5.62
N LEU A 79 0.13 -3.01 6.34
CA LEU A 79 -0.29 -4.39 6.59
C LEU A 79 -0.60 -5.11 5.27
N ALA A 80 -1.29 -4.44 4.35
CA ALA A 80 -1.76 -5.03 3.11
C ALA A 80 -0.69 -5.20 2.02
N LEU A 81 0.45 -4.49 2.09
CA LEU A 81 1.60 -4.73 1.22
C LEU A 81 2.19 -6.15 1.39
N ASP A 82 1.88 -6.81 2.51
CA ASP A 82 2.31 -8.18 2.83
C ASP A 82 1.18 -9.21 2.66
N ASP A 83 0.04 -8.82 2.10
CA ASP A 83 -1.12 -9.71 1.96
C ASP A 83 -0.77 -10.92 1.06
N PRO A 84 -1.25 -12.14 1.37
CA PRO A 84 -1.06 -13.29 0.49
C PRO A 84 -1.73 -13.12 -0.89
N ASP A 85 -2.81 -12.36 -0.98
CA ASP A 85 -3.54 -12.14 -2.21
C ASP A 85 -2.91 -11.01 -3.05
N PRO A 86 -2.60 -11.25 -4.34
CA PRO A 86 -1.93 -10.25 -5.18
C PRO A 86 -2.78 -9.01 -5.44
N GLU A 87 -4.11 -9.14 -5.52
CA GLU A 87 -4.99 -7.99 -5.78
C GLU A 87 -5.08 -7.09 -4.55
N VAL A 88 -5.00 -7.67 -3.35
CA VAL A 88 -4.90 -6.89 -2.10
C VAL A 88 -3.57 -6.14 -2.05
N ARG A 89 -2.46 -6.77 -2.45
CA ARG A 89 -1.16 -6.07 -2.54
C ARG A 89 -1.18 -4.93 -3.55
N ILE A 90 -1.82 -5.11 -4.71
CA ILE A 90 -1.97 -4.05 -5.72
C ILE A 90 -2.77 -2.87 -5.16
N ALA A 91 -3.92 -3.13 -4.52
CA ALA A 91 -4.73 -2.07 -3.90
C ALA A 91 -3.97 -1.36 -2.77
N ALA A 92 -3.10 -2.06 -2.03
CA ALA A 92 -2.23 -1.44 -1.04
C ALA A 92 -1.17 -0.53 -1.69
N ILE A 93 -0.60 -0.95 -2.83
CA ILE A 93 0.38 -0.14 -3.58
C ILE A 93 -0.27 1.15 -4.10
N GLU A 94 -1.54 1.12 -4.51
CA GLU A 94 -2.29 2.33 -4.91
C GLU A 94 -2.45 3.35 -3.77
N GLY A 95 -2.46 2.88 -2.52
CA GLY A 95 -2.46 3.76 -1.35
C GLY A 95 -1.11 4.35 -0.98
N VAL A 96 -0.02 4.00 -1.69
CA VAL A 96 1.30 4.59 -1.43
C VAL A 96 1.37 6.00 -2.01
N THR A 97 1.64 6.97 -1.15
CA THR A 97 1.77 8.39 -1.51
C THR A 97 3.23 8.86 -1.49
N GLU A 98 3.47 10.07 -2.01
CA GLU A 98 4.80 10.71 -2.03
C GLU A 98 5.42 10.99 -0.65
N ASP A 99 4.59 11.10 0.39
CA ASP A 99 5.02 11.28 1.79
C ASP A 99 5.28 9.95 2.51
N SER A 100 5.20 8.83 1.80
CA SER A 100 5.40 7.51 2.38
C SER A 100 6.82 7.35 2.95
N PRO A 101 6.98 6.73 4.13
CA PRO A 101 8.29 6.57 4.76
C PRO A 101 9.20 5.63 3.95
N LEU A 102 10.51 5.78 4.10
CA LEU A 102 11.51 5.02 3.32
C LEU A 102 11.39 3.50 3.43
N ASN A 103 10.83 2.97 4.52
CA ASN A 103 10.60 1.53 4.63
C ASN A 103 9.51 1.02 3.67
N ILE A 104 8.60 1.89 3.20
CA ILE A 104 7.69 1.56 2.10
C ILE A 104 8.47 1.44 0.79
N ALA A 105 9.43 2.32 0.52
CA ALA A 105 10.31 2.19 -0.64
C ALA A 105 11.07 0.84 -0.64
N GLU A 106 11.60 0.44 0.52
CA GLU A 106 12.25 -0.86 0.69
C GLU A 106 11.30 -2.01 0.37
N ARG A 107 10.06 -1.92 0.85
CA ARG A 107 9.07 -2.96 0.59
C ARG A 107 8.66 -3.02 -0.89
N LEU A 108 8.47 -1.87 -1.53
CA LEU A 108 8.19 -1.78 -2.96
C LEU A 108 9.34 -2.33 -3.81
N ILE A 109 10.60 -2.10 -3.42
CA ILE A 109 11.76 -2.72 -4.08
C ILE A 109 11.65 -4.24 -4.03
N GLU A 110 11.32 -4.80 -2.86
CA GLU A 110 11.18 -6.26 -2.71
C GLU A 110 10.04 -6.81 -3.58
N LEU A 111 8.87 -6.16 -3.56
CA LEU A 111 7.74 -6.54 -4.39
C LEU A 111 8.09 -6.46 -5.87
N ALA A 112 8.67 -5.35 -6.32
CA ALA A 112 9.07 -5.13 -7.71
C ALA A 112 10.08 -6.19 -8.23
N GLN A 113 10.94 -6.72 -7.35
CA GLN A 113 11.98 -7.67 -7.75
C GLN A 113 11.58 -9.14 -7.58
N LYS A 114 10.71 -9.46 -6.61
CA LYS A 114 10.53 -10.83 -6.12
C LYS A 114 9.08 -11.29 -6.06
N ASP A 115 8.10 -10.42 -6.26
CA ASP A 115 6.71 -10.87 -6.25
C ASP A 115 6.47 -11.87 -7.40
N ASN A 116 5.71 -12.93 -7.11
CA ASN A 116 5.41 -13.98 -8.08
C ASN A 116 4.57 -13.44 -9.25
N PHE A 117 3.74 -12.42 -9.00
CA PHE A 117 2.80 -11.88 -9.98
C PHE A 117 3.38 -10.65 -10.66
N ALA A 118 3.45 -10.69 -11.99
CA ALA A 118 3.94 -9.58 -12.80
C ALA A 118 3.11 -8.30 -12.58
N SER A 119 1.79 -8.43 -12.35
CA SER A 119 0.90 -7.31 -12.03
C SER A 119 1.33 -6.58 -10.75
N VAL A 120 1.69 -7.32 -9.69
CA VAL A 120 2.20 -6.74 -8.44
C VAL A 120 3.57 -6.11 -8.67
N ARG A 121 4.48 -6.77 -9.41
CA ARG A 121 5.79 -6.19 -9.74
C ARG A 121 5.65 -4.88 -10.51
N ALA A 122 4.72 -4.82 -11.47
CA ALA A 122 4.44 -3.66 -12.31
C ALA A 122 3.79 -2.51 -11.51
N ALA A 123 2.88 -2.81 -10.58
CA ALA A 123 2.35 -1.82 -9.65
C ALA A 123 3.46 -1.27 -8.76
N ALA A 124 4.27 -2.14 -8.17
CA ALA A 124 5.32 -1.76 -7.22
C ALA A 124 6.39 -0.88 -7.88
N VAL A 125 6.88 -1.23 -9.07
CA VAL A 125 7.86 -0.39 -9.78
C VAL A 125 7.26 0.94 -10.24
N GLY A 126 5.95 0.98 -10.55
CA GLY A 126 5.25 2.23 -10.81
C GLY A 126 5.25 3.16 -9.59
N ALA A 127 4.91 2.63 -8.41
CA ALA A 127 4.93 3.39 -7.16
C ALA A 127 6.35 3.81 -6.73
N LEU A 128 7.40 3.07 -7.11
CA LEU A 128 8.79 3.52 -6.93
C LEU A 128 9.10 4.84 -7.67
N GLY A 129 8.31 5.21 -8.68
CA GLY A 129 8.43 6.49 -9.37
C GLY A 129 8.36 7.70 -8.43
N TYR A 130 7.51 7.64 -7.38
CA TYR A 130 7.48 8.69 -6.36
C TYR A 130 8.83 8.84 -5.67
N PHE A 131 9.43 7.72 -5.23
CA PHE A 131 10.71 7.74 -4.53
C PHE A 131 11.87 8.13 -5.44
N ILE A 132 11.83 7.79 -6.72
CA ILE A 132 12.80 8.26 -7.72
C ILE A 132 12.74 9.79 -7.81
N LEU A 133 11.54 10.36 -7.98
CA LEU A 133 11.35 11.81 -8.02
C LEU A 133 11.81 12.49 -6.72
N GLN A 134 11.47 11.94 -5.55
CA GLN A 134 11.96 12.47 -4.27
C GLN A 134 13.50 12.44 -4.19
N GLY A 135 14.14 11.42 -4.78
CA GLY A 135 15.58 11.29 -4.89
C GLY A 135 16.21 12.40 -5.74
N GLU A 136 15.65 12.65 -6.93
CA GLU A 136 16.07 13.74 -7.82
C GLU A 136 15.92 15.12 -7.16
N LEU A 137 14.88 15.29 -6.34
CA LEU A 137 14.65 16.51 -5.56
C LEU A 137 15.52 16.62 -4.30
N GLY A 138 16.38 15.64 -4.02
CA GLY A 138 17.24 15.62 -2.82
C GLY A 138 16.49 15.45 -1.51
N LYS A 139 15.24 14.93 -1.55
CA LYS A 139 14.36 14.77 -0.39
C LYS A 139 14.54 13.45 0.36
N ILE A 140 15.25 12.48 -0.24
CA ILE A 140 15.59 11.20 0.39
C ILE A 140 17.10 10.96 0.36
N PRO A 141 17.65 10.07 1.22
CA PRO A 141 19.07 9.77 1.21
C PRO A 141 19.55 9.24 -0.14
N GLU A 142 20.71 9.72 -0.59
CA GLU A 142 21.34 9.34 -1.87
C GLU A 142 21.39 7.82 -2.09
N ARG A 143 21.72 7.06 -1.03
CA ARG A 143 21.75 5.59 -1.09
C ARG A 143 20.39 4.99 -1.46
N MET A 144 19.29 5.55 -0.96
CA MET A 144 17.95 5.09 -1.33
C MET A 144 17.60 5.51 -2.75
N SER A 145 17.91 6.75 -3.13
CA SER A 145 17.73 7.28 -4.49
C SER A 145 18.38 6.36 -5.54
N GLN A 146 19.68 6.09 -5.38
CA GLN A 146 20.43 5.18 -6.27
C GLN A 146 19.80 3.78 -6.31
N ARG A 147 19.36 3.26 -5.16
CA ARG A 147 18.78 1.91 -5.07
C ARG A 147 17.45 1.81 -5.82
N VAL A 148 16.55 2.79 -5.71
CA VAL A 148 15.27 2.75 -6.44
C VAL A 148 15.47 2.91 -7.94
N GLN A 149 16.39 3.77 -8.37
CA GLN A 149 16.75 3.95 -9.78
C GLN A 149 17.37 2.70 -10.39
N ASP A 150 18.34 2.08 -9.69
CA ASP A 150 18.98 0.84 -10.12
C ASP A 150 17.96 -0.30 -10.32
N VAL A 151 16.98 -0.40 -9.42
CA VAL A 151 15.93 -1.42 -9.51
C VAL A 151 15.08 -1.21 -10.76
N ALA A 152 14.60 0.01 -10.98
CA ALA A 152 13.81 0.33 -12.17
C ALA A 152 14.61 0.10 -13.46
N LEU A 153 15.87 0.55 -13.53
CA LEU A 153 16.74 0.36 -14.70
C LEU A 153 16.99 -1.13 -14.99
N LYS A 154 17.22 -1.94 -13.96
CA LYS A 154 17.40 -3.39 -14.10
C LYS A 154 16.13 -4.06 -14.62
N LEU A 155 14.96 -3.70 -14.10
CA LEU A 155 13.68 -4.25 -14.54
C LEU A 155 13.39 -3.88 -15.99
N HIS A 156 13.55 -2.61 -16.37
CA HIS A 156 13.35 -2.15 -17.75
C HIS A 156 14.22 -2.92 -18.77
N ASN A 157 15.50 -3.11 -18.44
CA ASN A 157 16.49 -3.73 -19.31
C ASN A 157 16.43 -5.28 -19.31
N ASN A 158 15.67 -5.91 -18.41
CA ASN A 158 15.52 -7.34 -18.38
C ASN A 158 14.57 -7.82 -19.49
N LEU A 159 15.12 -8.34 -20.59
CA LEU A 159 14.33 -8.82 -21.73
C LEU A 159 13.44 -10.04 -21.42
N ASN A 160 13.70 -10.74 -20.32
CA ASN A 160 12.88 -11.87 -19.86
C ASN A 160 11.79 -11.45 -18.85
N GLU A 161 11.76 -10.17 -18.46
CA GLU A 161 10.71 -9.63 -17.61
C GLU A 161 9.43 -9.37 -18.40
N ASP A 162 8.30 -9.40 -17.70
CA ASP A 162 7.00 -9.06 -18.24
C ASP A 162 6.97 -7.65 -18.84
N ILE A 163 6.28 -7.50 -19.97
CA ILE A 163 6.25 -6.25 -20.72
C ILE A 163 5.67 -5.09 -19.90
N ASP A 164 4.69 -5.35 -19.04
CA ASP A 164 4.08 -4.31 -18.22
C ASP A 164 5.01 -3.84 -17.10
N VAL A 165 5.80 -4.74 -16.52
CA VAL A 165 6.82 -4.38 -15.53
C VAL A 165 7.89 -3.52 -16.19
N ARG A 166 8.37 -3.89 -17.38
CA ARG A 166 9.37 -3.11 -18.14
C ARG A 166 8.86 -1.74 -18.54
N ARG A 167 7.58 -1.65 -18.94
CA ARG A 167 6.90 -0.39 -19.28
C ARG A 167 6.76 0.50 -18.05
N ARG A 168 6.27 -0.02 -16.93
CA ARG A 168 6.13 0.73 -15.67
C ARG A 168 7.47 1.18 -15.12
N ALA A 169 8.53 0.38 -15.28
CA ALA A 169 9.88 0.77 -14.92
C ALA A 169 10.39 1.95 -15.76
N LEU A 170 10.12 1.95 -17.07
CA LEU A 170 10.45 3.09 -17.93
C LEU A 170 9.69 4.35 -17.51
N GLU A 171 8.39 4.24 -17.27
CA GLU A 171 7.54 5.35 -16.79
C GLU A 171 8.06 5.92 -15.47
N ALA A 172 8.42 5.07 -14.51
CA ALA A 172 8.95 5.48 -13.21
C ALA A 172 10.26 6.28 -13.31
N ILE A 173 11.16 5.91 -14.24
CA ILE A 173 12.43 6.63 -14.49
C ILE A 173 12.20 7.89 -15.33
N SER A 174 11.20 7.85 -16.21
CA SER A 174 10.91 8.93 -17.16
C SER A 174 10.03 10.04 -16.56
N ASN A 175 9.64 9.93 -15.29
CA ASN A 175 8.92 10.97 -14.53
C ASN A 175 9.77 12.24 -14.25
N SER A 176 10.65 12.59 -15.19
CA SER A 176 11.51 13.77 -15.21
C SER A 176 11.30 14.55 -16.52
N THR A 177 10.07 15.02 -16.77
CA THR A 177 9.79 16.18 -17.65
C THR A 177 8.59 16.94 -17.17
#